data_AF-R4LPV6-F1
#
_entry.id   AF-R4LPV6-F1
#
_cell.length_a   1.000
_cell.length_b   1.000
_cell.length_c   1.000
_cell.angle_alpha   90.00
_cell.angle_beta   90.00
_cell.angle_gamma   90.00
#
_symmetry.space_group_name_H-M   'P 1'
#
loop_
_entity.id
_entity.type
_entity.pdbx_description
1 polymer ?
#
loop_
_entity_poly.entity_id
_entity_poly.type
_entity_poly.pdbx_seq_one_letter_code
_entity_poly.pdbx_strand_id
1 'polypeptide(L)'
;MSFDLVVWAMDNADLPDDVRAANARCARGEHPHRPADPRVVAFYDALTRAYPDRGPHAARAGSPWASAPLHAAADHITMRLDENCPDAVLETIERLAGELNLDLLDLQDGTVYPPPVKIN
;
A
#
# COMPACT_ATOMS: atom_id res chain seq x y z
N MET A 1 17.35 -2.18 8.82
CA MET A 1 16.87 -1.07 7.98
C MET A 1 15.45 -1.39 7.53
N SER A 2 14.74 -0.46 6.90
CA SER A 2 13.36 -0.65 6.42
C SER A 2 13.11 0.19 5.17
N PHE A 3 12.11 -0.18 4.38
CA PHE A 3 11.62 0.62 3.26
C PHE A 3 10.09 0.70 3.30
N ASP A 4 9.54 1.72 2.66
CA ASP A 4 8.11 2.03 2.71
C ASP A 4 7.48 1.99 1.31
N LEU A 5 6.34 1.29 1.23
CA LEU A 5 5.46 1.25 0.08
C LEU A 5 4.08 1.80 0.44
N VAL A 6 3.42 2.46 -0.50
CA VAL A 6 2.05 2.97 -0.30
C VAL A 6 1.18 2.56 -1.48
N VAL A 7 0.01 1.96 -1.20
CA VAL A 7 -1.02 1.79 -2.24
C VAL A 7 -2.05 2.89 -2.15
N TRP A 8 -2.41 3.47 -3.29
CA TRP A 8 -3.38 4.57 -3.41
C TRP A 8 -4.57 4.17 -4.28
N ALA A 9 -5.76 4.50 -3.82
CA ALA A 9 -6.98 4.46 -4.61
C ALA A 9 -7.20 5.81 -5.31
N MET A 10 -6.52 5.99 -6.44
CA MET A 10 -6.72 7.12 -7.34
C MET A 10 -7.72 6.78 -8.44
N ASP A 11 -8.13 7.81 -9.18
CA ASP A 11 -8.90 7.64 -10.41
C ASP A 11 -7.94 7.26 -11.54
N ASN A 12 -8.38 6.41 -12.49
CA ASN A 12 -7.54 5.90 -13.58
C ASN A 12 -6.99 6.97 -14.56
N ALA A 13 -7.44 8.21 -14.41
CA ALA A 13 -6.95 9.35 -15.17
C ALA A 13 -5.87 10.16 -14.43
N ASP A 14 -5.65 9.86 -13.14
CA ASP A 14 -4.68 10.56 -12.31
C ASP A 14 -3.25 10.18 -12.75
N LEU A 15 -2.38 11.20 -12.78
CA LEU A 15 -1.00 11.03 -13.18
C LEU A 15 -0.13 10.69 -11.95
N PRO A 16 1.08 10.13 -12.16
CA PRO A 16 2.05 9.91 -11.07
C PRO A 16 2.29 11.11 -10.15
N ASP A 17 2.21 12.34 -10.66
CA ASP A 17 2.33 13.55 -9.85
C ASP A 17 1.15 13.76 -8.89
N ASP A 18 -0.06 13.35 -9.27
CA ASP A 18 -1.25 13.43 -8.43
C ASP A 18 -1.18 12.45 -7.26
N VAL A 19 -0.63 11.24 -7.50
CA VAL A 19 -0.34 10.24 -6.45
C VAL A 19 0.66 10.82 -5.44
N ARG A 20 1.76 11.39 -5.93
CA ARG A 20 2.77 12.03 -5.06
C ARG A 20 2.19 13.21 -4.28
N ALA A 21 1.35 14.02 -4.92
CA ALA A 21 0.67 15.13 -4.26
C ALA A 21 -0.30 14.64 -3.18
N ALA A 22 -1.05 13.55 -3.43
CA ALA A 22 -1.90 12.91 -2.44
C ALA A 22 -1.10 12.39 -1.23
N ASN A 23 0.03 11.73 -1.49
CA ASN A 23 0.91 11.26 -0.43
C ASN A 23 1.50 12.42 0.40
N ALA A 24 1.89 13.53 -0.24
CA ALA A 24 2.37 14.71 0.46
C ALA A 24 1.30 15.37 1.35
N ARG A 25 0.01 15.34 0.95
CA ARG A 25 -1.12 15.77 1.81
C ARG A 25 -1.26 14.84 3.03
N CYS A 26 -1.24 13.53 2.80
CA CYS A 26 -1.30 12.54 3.87
C CYS A 26 -0.18 12.72 4.90
N ALA A 27 1.05 12.95 4.46
CA ALA A 27 2.18 13.20 5.35
C ALA A 27 2.00 14.44 6.26
N ARG A 28 1.12 15.38 5.88
CA ARG A 28 0.73 16.54 6.71
C ARG A 28 -0.52 16.27 7.59
N GLY A 29 -1.08 15.06 7.54
CA GLY A 29 -2.32 14.69 8.23
C GLY A 29 -3.58 15.18 7.51
N GLU A 30 -3.48 15.60 6.26
CA GLU A 30 -4.62 16.07 5.47
C GLU A 30 -5.27 14.88 4.76
N HIS A 31 -6.35 14.37 5.35
CA HIS A 31 -7.16 13.31 4.75
C HIS A 31 -8.53 13.83 4.34
N PRO A 32 -9.00 13.56 3.11
CA PRO A 32 -10.37 13.85 2.72
C PRO A 32 -11.33 13.03 3.60
N HIS A 33 -12.39 13.67 4.09
CA HIS A 33 -13.43 12.97 4.83
C HIS A 33 -14.35 12.23 3.85
N ARG A 34 -14.03 10.95 3.60
CA ARG A 34 -14.76 10.06 2.70
C ARG A 34 -14.93 8.66 3.30
N PRO A 35 -15.94 7.89 2.87
CA PRO A 35 -16.00 6.45 3.13
C PRO A 35 -14.73 5.77 2.62
N ALA A 36 -14.37 4.64 3.24
CA ALA A 36 -13.26 3.83 2.77
C ALA A 36 -13.54 3.29 1.35
N ASP A 37 -12.56 3.43 0.46
CA ASP A 37 -12.60 2.89 -0.89
C ASP A 37 -12.60 1.35 -0.79
N PRO A 38 -13.55 0.67 -1.44
CA PRO A 38 -13.66 -0.79 -1.37
C PRO A 38 -12.41 -1.52 -1.90
N ARG A 39 -11.64 -0.92 -2.81
CA ARG A 39 -10.37 -1.49 -3.32
C ARG A 39 -9.31 -1.52 -2.22
N VAL A 40 -9.23 -0.46 -1.42
CA VAL A 40 -8.29 -0.36 -0.29
C VAL A 40 -8.66 -1.37 0.79
N VAL A 41 -9.95 -1.48 1.10
CA VAL A 41 -10.44 -2.49 2.06
C VAL A 41 -10.10 -3.90 1.57
N ALA A 42 -10.38 -4.22 0.30
CA ALA A 42 -10.06 -5.52 -0.27
C ALA A 42 -8.56 -5.82 -0.27
N PHE A 43 -7.72 -4.81 -0.55
CA PHE A 43 -6.27 -4.94 -0.50
C PHE A 43 -5.80 -5.25 0.93
N TYR A 44 -6.27 -4.47 1.92
CA TYR A 44 -5.92 -4.68 3.32
C TYR A 44 -6.29 -6.08 3.79
N ASP A 45 -7.52 -6.51 3.51
CA ASP A 45 -8.03 -7.82 3.92
C ASP A 45 -7.24 -8.95 3.27
N ALA A 46 -6.96 -8.87 1.96
CA ALA A 46 -6.21 -9.89 1.25
C ALA A 46 -4.75 -9.98 1.74
N LEU A 47 -4.09 -8.83 1.90
CA LEU A 47 -2.69 -8.76 2.32
C LEU A 47 -2.52 -9.27 3.75
N THR A 48 -3.35 -8.78 4.69
CA THR A 48 -3.22 -9.13 6.11
C THR A 48 -3.70 -10.55 6.42
N ARG A 49 -4.52 -11.15 5.55
CA ARG A 49 -4.83 -12.59 5.63
C ARG A 49 -3.60 -13.46 5.34
N ALA A 50 -2.74 -13.05 4.42
CA ALA A 50 -1.50 -13.75 4.10
C ALA A 50 -0.36 -13.38 5.07
N TYR A 51 -0.29 -12.11 5.46
CA TYR A 51 0.77 -11.54 6.28
C TYR A 51 0.15 -10.70 7.42
N PRO A 52 -0.24 -11.34 8.55
CA PRO A 52 -0.93 -10.65 9.63
C PRO A 52 -0.15 -9.44 10.17
N ASP A 53 -0.79 -8.27 10.24
CA ASP A 53 -0.23 -7.04 10.82
C ASP A 53 -0.75 -6.77 12.25
N ARG A 54 -1.64 -7.63 12.75
CA ARG A 54 -2.20 -7.53 14.11
C ARG A 54 -2.05 -8.83 14.87
N GLY A 55 -2.04 -8.70 16.20
CA GLY A 55 -2.00 -9.82 17.13
C GLY A 55 -0.62 -10.49 17.23
N PRO A 56 -0.54 -11.67 17.86
CA PRO A 56 0.74 -12.30 18.21
C PRO A 56 1.62 -12.69 17.03
N HIS A 57 1.06 -12.79 15.82
CA HIS A 57 1.80 -13.19 14.62
C HIS A 57 2.53 -12.02 13.95
N ALA A 58 2.04 -10.78 14.11
CA ALA A 58 2.63 -9.59 13.49
C ALA A 58 4.02 -9.24 14.04
N ALA A 59 4.30 -9.59 15.29
CA ALA A 59 5.56 -9.31 15.98
C ALA A 59 6.53 -10.52 16.00
N ARG A 60 6.24 -11.60 15.26
CA ARG A 60 7.13 -12.76 15.22
C ARG A 60 8.34 -12.51 14.34
N ALA A 61 9.45 -13.17 14.68
CA ALA A 61 10.59 -13.30 13.78
C ALA A 61 10.12 -13.90 12.44
N GLY A 62 10.50 -13.24 11.34
CA GLY A 62 10.02 -13.57 9.99
C GLY A 62 8.73 -12.87 9.56
N SER A 63 8.17 -11.98 10.38
CA SER A 63 7.17 -11.00 9.90
C SER A 63 7.81 -10.09 8.85
N PRO A 64 7.11 -9.77 7.74
CA PRO A 64 7.63 -8.85 6.74
C PRO A 64 7.57 -7.38 7.19
N TRP A 65 6.87 -7.10 8.29
CA TRP A 65 6.61 -5.75 8.76
C TRP A 65 7.71 -5.26 9.70
N ALA A 66 8.39 -4.18 9.30
CA ALA A 66 9.24 -3.41 10.22
C ALA A 66 8.41 -2.56 11.18
N SER A 67 7.17 -2.24 10.82
CA SER A 67 6.20 -1.63 11.72
C SER A 67 4.80 -2.19 11.48
N ALA A 68 4.14 -2.57 12.57
CA ALA A 68 2.79 -3.11 12.58
C ALA A 68 2.00 -2.49 13.75
N PRO A 69 0.69 -2.22 13.60
CA PRO A 69 -0.13 -2.47 12.40
C PRO A 69 0.21 -1.54 11.23
N LEU A 70 -0.25 -1.89 10.03
CA LEU A 70 -0.11 -1.03 8.86
C LEU A 70 -0.91 0.27 9.07
N HIS A 71 -0.46 1.37 8.46
CA HIS A 71 -1.26 2.59 8.44
C HIS A 71 -2.31 2.46 7.34
N ALA A 72 -3.58 2.33 7.73
CA ALA A 72 -4.71 2.25 6.81
C ALA A 72 -5.59 3.50 6.96
N ALA A 73 -5.86 4.15 5.83
CA ALA A 73 -6.80 5.26 5.71
C ALA A 73 -7.91 4.89 4.71
N ALA A 74 -8.83 5.83 4.47
CA ALA A 74 -9.97 5.60 3.59
C ALA A 74 -9.55 5.33 2.13
N ASP A 75 -8.39 5.81 1.69
CA ASP A 75 -7.97 5.89 0.29
C ASP A 75 -6.57 5.33 0.04
N HIS A 76 -5.85 4.92 1.09
CA HIS A 76 -4.52 4.37 0.95
C HIS A 76 -4.13 3.49 2.15
N ILE A 77 -3.09 2.68 1.93
CA ILE A 77 -2.41 1.94 2.98
C ILE A 77 -0.91 2.16 2.84
N THR A 78 -0.25 2.60 3.91
CA THR A 78 1.20 2.67 4.01
C THR A 78 1.73 1.45 4.74
N MET A 79 2.70 0.79 4.11
CA MET A 79 3.37 -0.42 4.57
C MET A 79 4.84 -0.11 4.83
N ARG A 80 5.30 -0.42 6.05
CA ARG A 80 6.71 -0.33 6.42
C ARG A 80 7.31 -1.72 6.51
N LEU A 81 8.15 -2.06 5.55
CA LEU A 81 8.69 -3.40 5.34
C LEU A 81 10.08 -3.52 5.96
N ASP A 82 10.39 -4.70 6.51
CA ASP A 82 11.76 -5.04 6.94
C ASP A 82 12.69 -5.08 5.73
N GLU A 83 13.96 -4.70 5.90
CA GLU A 83 14.95 -4.77 4.80
C GLU A 83 15.12 -6.18 4.23
N ASN A 84 14.87 -7.21 5.05
CA ASN A 84 14.95 -8.61 4.64
C ASN A 84 13.56 -9.16 4.26
N CYS A 85 12.60 -8.29 3.95
CA CYS A 85 11.29 -8.69 3.48
C CYS A 85 11.43 -9.64 2.28
N PRO A 86 10.83 -10.84 2.33
CA PRO A 86 10.91 -11.78 1.21
C PRO A 86 10.31 -11.20 -0.08
N ASP A 87 10.94 -11.47 -1.22
CA ASP A 87 10.46 -11.02 -2.55
C ASP A 87 9.00 -11.43 -2.81
N ALA A 88 8.59 -12.62 -2.35
CA ALA A 88 7.21 -13.11 -2.50
C ALA A 88 6.15 -12.19 -1.85
N VAL A 89 6.53 -11.41 -0.83
CA VAL A 89 5.65 -10.41 -0.21
C VAL A 89 5.49 -9.21 -1.13
N LEU A 90 6.59 -8.77 -1.77
CA LEU A 90 6.59 -7.67 -2.74
C LEU A 90 5.78 -8.05 -3.98
N GLU A 91 6.00 -9.24 -4.53
CA GLU A 91 5.20 -9.78 -5.63
C GLU A 91 3.71 -9.86 -5.26
N THR A 92 3.39 -10.19 -4.01
CA THR A 92 2.00 -10.20 -3.53
C THR A 92 1.41 -8.78 -3.46
N ILE A 93 2.17 -7.80 -2.97
CA ILE A 93 1.75 -6.39 -2.91
C ILE A 93 1.49 -5.86 -4.32
N GLU A 94 2.44 -6.04 -5.25
CA GLU A 94 2.33 -5.60 -6.63
C GLU A 94 1.14 -6.25 -7.35
N ARG A 95 1.00 -7.58 -7.21
CA ARG A 95 -0.11 -8.32 -7.80
C ARG A 95 -1.46 -7.84 -7.26
N LEU A 96 -1.61 -7.70 -5.94
CA LEU A 96 -2.86 -7.23 -5.34
C LEU A 96 -3.19 -5.79 -5.75
N ALA A 97 -2.18 -4.89 -5.79
CA ALA A 97 -2.37 -3.52 -6.27
C ALA A 97 -2.86 -3.50 -7.72
N GLY A 98 -2.25 -4.30 -8.61
CA GLY A 98 -2.67 -4.40 -10.00
C GLY A 98 -4.06 -5.01 -10.19
N GLU A 99 -4.38 -6.10 -9.48
CA GLU A 99 -5.70 -6.75 -9.54
C GLU A 99 -6.83 -5.81 -9.09
N LEU A 100 -6.59 -5.09 -8.00
CA LEU A 100 -7.54 -4.17 -7.36
C LEU A 100 -7.50 -2.76 -7.94
N ASN A 101 -6.67 -2.52 -8.95
CA ASN A 101 -6.59 -1.24 -9.64
C ASN A 101 -6.23 -0.08 -8.68
N LEU A 102 -5.10 -0.25 -8.00
CA LEU A 102 -4.47 0.70 -7.08
C LEU A 102 -3.09 1.10 -7.62
N ASP A 103 -2.71 2.36 -7.43
CA ASP A 103 -1.35 2.81 -7.70
C ASP A 103 -0.42 2.39 -6.56
N LEU A 104 0.78 1.92 -6.90
CA LEU A 104 1.82 1.59 -5.93
C LEU A 104 2.90 2.67 -5.97
N LEU A 105 3.11 3.35 -4.85
CA LEU A 105 4.16 4.35 -4.68
C LEU A 105 5.30 3.77 -3.85
N ASP A 106 6.52 3.78 -4.41
CA ASP A 106 7.76 3.54 -3.68
C ASP A 106 8.26 4.87 -3.08
N LEU A 107 8.36 4.94 -1.76
CA LEU A 107 8.82 6.14 -1.08
C LEU A 107 10.35 6.32 -1.10
N GLN A 108 11.11 5.32 -1.56
CA GLN A 108 12.58 5.40 -1.58
C GLN A 108 13.06 6.29 -2.72
N ASP A 109 12.40 6.24 -3.88
CA ASP A 109 12.75 7.03 -5.06
C ASP A 109 11.59 7.88 -5.61
N GLY A 110 10.37 7.72 -5.07
CA GLY A 110 9.18 8.43 -5.51
C GLY A 110 8.54 7.88 -6.78
N THR A 111 8.98 6.70 -7.23
CA THR A 111 8.41 6.01 -8.38
C THR A 111 6.97 5.59 -8.09
N VAL A 112 6.10 5.86 -9.06
CA VAL A 112 4.70 5.43 -9.04
C VAL A 112 4.52 4.38 -10.12
N TYR A 113 4.05 3.20 -9.71
CA TYR A 113 3.66 2.11 -10.57
C TYR A 113 2.14 2.14 -10.71
N PRO A 114 1.60 2.63 -11.86
CA PRO A 114 0.17 2.64 -12.09
C PRO A 114 -0.36 1.21 -12.26
N PRO A 115 -1.66 0.98 -12.00
CA PRO A 115 -2.25 -0.32 -12.26
C PRO A 115 -2.17 -0.68 -13.74
N PRO A 116 -2.03 -1.97 -14.08
CA PRO A 116 -1.91 -2.41 -15.46
C PRO A 116 -3.15 -2.06 -16.27
N VAL A 117 -2.94 -1.54 -17.49
CA VAL A 117 -4.03 -1.20 -18.41
C VAL A 117 -4.79 -2.47 -18.79
N LYS A 118 -6.05 -2.58 -18.36
CA LYS A 118 -6.94 -3.66 -18.78
C LYS A 118 -7.41 -3.38 -20.20
N ILE A 119 -6.80 -4.04 -21.18
CA ILE A 119 -7.29 -4.09 -22.56
C ILE A 119 -8.52 -5.01 -22.58
N ASN A 120 -9.70 -4.40 -22.63
CA ASN A 120 -10.97 -5.08 -22.92
C ASN A 120 -11.18 -5.22 -24.43
#